data_AF-A0A7W7CND1-F1
#
_entry.id   AF-A0A7W7CND1-F1
#
_cell.length_a   1.000
_cell.length_b   1.000
_cell.length_c   1.000
_cell.angle_alpha   90.00
_cell.angle_beta   90.00
_cell.angle_gamma   90.00
#
_symmetry.space_group_name_H-M   'P 1'
#
loop_
_entity.id
_entity.type
_entity.pdbx_description
1 polymer ?
#
loop_
_entity_poly.entity_id
_entity_poly.type
_entity_poly.pdbx_seq_one_letter_code
_entity_poly.pdbx_strand_id
1 'polypeptide(L)' 'MTIGSSHWMSHISLVHLHTDVQRLRTDFVSGADQQTIAADRAAVQDSRRVVNNHRVALIDVTV' A
#
# COMPACT_ATOMS: atom_id res chain seq x y z
N MET A 1 -23.98 -13.62 0.90
CA MET A 1 -22.59 -13.30 1.27
C MET A 1 -22.37 -11.82 0.98
N THR A 2 -22.60 -10.96 1.97
CA THR A 2 -22.19 -9.56 1.88
C THR A 2 -20.68 -9.55 2.07
N ILE A 3 -19.95 -9.29 0.99
CA ILE A 3 -18.52 -8.98 1.08
C ILE A 3 -18.45 -7.71 1.94
N GLY A 4 -18.07 -7.87 3.21
CA GLY A 4 -18.05 -6.77 4.17
C GLY A 4 -17.21 -5.62 3.65
N SER A 5 -17.65 -4.39 3.90
CA SER A 5 -16.96 -3.13 3.53
C SER A 5 -15.47 -3.13 3.92
N SER A 6 -15.10 -3.86 4.98
CA SER A 6 -13.72 -4.10 5.45
C SER A 6 -12.85 -4.92 4.49
N HIS A 7 -13.41 -5.90 3.78
CA HIS A 7 -12.67 -6.69 2.77
C HIS A 7 -12.37 -5.86 1.52
N TRP A 8 -13.31 -5.01 1.09
CA TRP A 8 -13.13 -4.12 -0.05
C TRP A 8 -12.10 -3.02 0.22
N MET A 9 -12.13 -2.40 1.42
CA MET A 9 -11.10 -1.43 1.82
C MET A 9 -9.72 -2.06 1.90
N SER A 10 -9.60 -3.29 2.44
CA SER A 10 -8.33 -4.02 2.47
C SER A 10 -7.80 -4.33 1.06
N HIS A 11 -8.70 -4.71 0.14
CA HIS A 11 -8.34 -4.96 -1.26
C HIS A 11 -7.82 -3.70 -1.95
N ILE A 12 -8.52 -2.57 -1.80
CA ILE A 12 -8.09 -1.27 -2.37
C ILE A 12 -6.69 -0.90 -1.88
N SER A 13 -6.43 -0.98 -0.56
CA SER A 13 -5.10 -0.64 -0.02
C SER A 13 -3.98 -1.55 -0.55
N LEU A 14 -4.27 -2.83 -0.79
CA LEU A 14 -3.30 -3.75 -1.40
C LEU A 14 -3.01 -3.40 -2.86
N VAL A 15 -4.02 -3.00 -3.63
CA VAL A 15 -3.86 -2.55 -5.02
C VAL A 15 -3.02 -1.27 -5.10
N HIS A 16 -3.26 -0.31 -4.19
CA HIS A 16 -2.43 0.90 -4.11
C HIS A 16 -0.98 0.58 -3.75
N LEU A 17 -0.74 -0.25 -2.73
CA LEU A 17 0.60 -0.68 -2.36
C LEU A 17 1.32 -1.38 -3.53
N HIS A 18 0.62 -2.24 -4.28
CA HIS A 18 1.19 -2.90 -5.45
C HIS A 18 1.60 -1.86 -6.51
N THR A 19 0.73 -0.90 -6.78
CA THR A 19 0.98 0.17 -7.77
C THR A 19 2.19 1.01 -7.38
N ASP A 20 2.31 1.42 -6.13
CA ASP A 20 3.41 2.25 -5.64
C ASP A 20 4.75 1.49 -5.70
N VAL A 21 4.74 0.19 -5.40
CA VAL A 21 5.94 -0.66 -5.52
C VAL A 21 6.38 -0.81 -6.97
N GLN A 22 5.44 -0.93 -7.91
CA GLN A 22 5.77 -1.01 -9.33
C GLN A 22 6.36 0.31 -9.84
N ARG A 23 5.78 1.46 -9.45
CA ARG A 23 6.32 2.78 -9.81
C ARG A 23 7.74 2.97 -9.31
N LEU A 24 7.99 2.67 -8.03
CA LEU A 24 9.34 2.74 -7.45
C LEU A 24 10.33 1.84 -8.20
N ARG A 25 9.92 0.65 -8.63
CA ARG A 25 10.77 -0.25 -9.43
C ARG A 25 11.05 0.31 -10.82
N THR A 26 10.03 0.83 -11.49
CA THR A 26 10.19 1.47 -12.80
C THR A 26 11.15 2.65 -12.71
N ASP A 27 10.98 3.52 -11.73
CA ASP A 27 11.80 4.72 -11.55
C ASP A 27 13.25 4.37 -11.20
N PHE A 28 13.47 3.30 -10.42
CA PHE A 28 14.81 2.80 -10.16
C PHE A 28 15.47 2.24 -11.42
N VAL A 29 14.74 1.49 -12.26
CA VAL A 29 15.26 0.91 -13.51
C VAL A 29 15.50 1.99 -14.57
N SER A 30 14.64 3.00 -14.65
CA SER A 30 14.78 4.11 -15.59
C SER A 30 15.85 5.12 -15.19
N GLY A 31 16.47 4.96 -14.01
CA GLY A 31 17.48 5.88 -13.49
C GLY A 31 16.90 7.26 -13.15
N ALA A 32 15.69 7.31 -12.60
CA ALA A 32 15.05 8.55 -12.18
C ALA A 32 15.85 9.27 -11.08
N ASP A 33 15.64 10.58 -10.95
CA ASP A 33 16.32 11.40 -9.96
C ASP A 33 16.10 10.88 -8.54
N GLN A 34 17.11 11.05 -7.67
CA GLN A 34 17.04 10.58 -6.27
C GLN A 34 15.83 11.15 -5.52
N GLN A 35 15.38 12.36 -5.88
CA GLN A 35 14.21 12.99 -5.28
C GLN A 35 12.92 12.25 -5.63
N THR A 36 12.78 11.80 -6.88
CA THR A 36 11.64 11.01 -7.36
C THR A 36 11.60 9.65 -6.67
N ILE A 37 12.75 8.96 -6.61
CA ILE A 37 12.88 7.68 -5.89
C ILE A 37 12.55 7.83 -4.39
N ALA A 38 12.95 8.94 -3.77
CA ALA A 38 12.64 9.21 -2.37
C ALA A 38 11.14 9.47 -2.14
N ALA A 39 10.48 10.22 -3.03
CA ALA A 39 9.04 10.44 -2.98
C ALA A 39 8.26 9.13 -3.14
N ASP A 40 8.64 8.30 -4.09
CA ASP A 40 8.03 6.98 -4.32
C ASP A 40 8.24 6.03 -3.14
N ARG A 41 9.42 6.06 -2.52
CA ARG A 41 9.67 5.31 -1.28
C ARG A 41 8.76 5.75 -0.14
N ALA A 42 8.51 7.05 0.00
CA ALA A 42 7.60 7.57 1.01
C ALA A 42 6.15 7.10 0.73
N ALA A 43 5.71 7.13 -0.53
CA ALA A 43 4.40 6.63 -0.93
C ALA A 43 4.22 5.14 -0.60
N VAL A 44 5.22 4.30 -0.91
CA VAL A 44 5.22 2.86 -0.54
C VAL A 44 5.13 2.66 0.97
N GLN A 45 5.85 3.46 1.75
CA GLN A 45 5.81 3.36 3.22
C GLN A 45 4.42 3.73 3.77
N ASP A 46 3.79 4.77 3.25
CA ASP A 46 2.45 5.18 3.68
C ASP A 46 1.39 4.13 3.31
N SER A 47 1.41 3.65 2.06
CA SER A 47 0.55 2.54 1.61
C SER A 47 0.73 1.28 2.47
N ARG A 48 1.96 0.97 2.87
CA ARG A 48 2.25 -0.17 3.77
C ARG A 48 1.71 0.06 5.18
N ARG A 49 1.76 1.29 5.70
CA ARG A 49 1.18 1.66 6.99
C ARG A 49 -0.34 1.52 6.96
N VAL A 50 -1.01 1.97 5.90
CA VAL A 50 -2.46 1.82 5.73
C VAL A 50 -2.86 0.34 5.67
N VAL A 51 -2.15 -0.50 4.91
CA VAL A 51 -2.42 -1.94 4.86
C VAL A 51 -2.22 -2.60 6.24
N ASN A 52 -1.17 -2.24 6.98
CA ASN A 52 -0.94 -2.77 8.32
C ASN A 52 -2.03 -2.34 9.31
N ASN A 53 -2.49 -1.09 9.24
CA ASN A 53 -3.60 -0.62 10.07
C ASN A 53 -4.89 -1.40 9.77
N HIS A 54 -5.18 -1.70 8.50
CA HIS A 54 -6.31 -2.57 8.14
C HIS A 54 -6.13 -4.01 8.66
N ARG A 55 -4.91 -4.57 8.64
CA ARG A 55 -4.63 -5.89 9.22
C ARG A 55 -4.83 -5.91 10.74
N VAL A 56 -4.37 -4.89 11.46
CA VAL A 56 -4.54 -4.79 12.92
C VAL A 56 -6.02 -4.62 13.28
N ALA A 57 -6.74 -3.77 12.56
CA ALA A 57 -8.18 -3.58 12.78
C ALA A 57 -8.99 -4.87 12.58
N LEU A 58 -8.59 -5.75 11.64
CA LEU A 58 -9.22 -7.05 11.44
C LEU A 58 -8.92 -8.07 12.57
N ILE A 59 -7.78 -7.95 13.25
CA ILE A 59 -7.41 -8.82 14.39
C ILE A 59 -8.16 -8.39 15.66
N ASP A 60 -8.46 -7.10 15.81
CA ASP A 60 -9.11 -6.55 17.01
C ASP A 60 -10.64 -6.77 17.04
N VAL A 61 -11.27 -7.07 15.90
CA VAL A 61 -12.72 -7.40 15.83
C VAL A 61 -13.02 -8.85 16.32
N THR A 62 -12.00 -9.62 16.69
CA THR A 62 -12.13 -11.04 17.09
C THR A 62 -12.14 -11.32 18.60
N VAL A 63 -12.43 -10.34 19.47
CA VAL A 63 -12.53 -10.53 20.93
C VAL A 63 -13.96 -10.39 21.43
#